data_AF-A0A0S7EWA3-F1
#
_entry.id   AF-A0A0S7EWA3-F1
#
_cell.length_a   1.000
_cell.length_b   1.000
_cell.length_c   1.000
_cell.angle_alpha   90.00
_cell.angle_beta   90.00
_cell.angle_gamma   90.00
#
_symmetry.space_group_name_H-M   'P 1'
#
loop_
_entity.id
_entity.type
_entity.pdbx_description
1 polymer ?
#
loop_
_entity_poly.entity_id
_entity_poly.type
_entity_poly.pdbx_seq_one_letter_code
_entity_poly.pdbx_strand_id
1 'polypeptide(L)'
;LLSWVVDICIGIFLQAQKWIYDGLDSNVFLQYLAWVTYPVVLITFSAGFTQILAPQAVGSGIPEMKTILRGVVLKEYLTFKTFVAKVIGLICALGSGMPLGKESPFVHIASLCAVQLSKFTSLFGGIYENESRNTEMLVAACAVGLACCFASPVGGEFAGQINCFDYC
;
A
#
# COMPACT_ATOMS: atom_id res chain seq x y z
N LEU A 1 7.09 -4.60 10.40
CA LEU A 1 5.84 -5.25 10.87
C LEU A 1 4.73 -5.17 9.82
N LEU A 2 4.37 -3.98 9.33
CA LEU A 2 3.32 -3.84 8.30
C LEU A 2 3.55 -4.67 7.04
N SER A 3 4.77 -4.68 6.47
CA SER A 3 5.07 -5.52 5.29
C SER A 3 4.78 -6.98 5.57
N TRP A 4 5.33 -7.50 6.67
CA TRP A 4 5.15 -8.89 7.09
C TRP A 4 3.67 -9.26 7.28
N VAL A 5 2.85 -8.37 7.87
CA VAL A 5 1.41 -8.58 8.01
C VAL A 5 0.72 -8.62 6.65
N VAL A 6 1.03 -7.68 5.76
CA VAL A 6 0.48 -7.65 4.39
C VAL A 6 0.84 -8.94 3.63
N ASP A 7 2.10 -9.36 3.70
CA ASP A 7 2.59 -10.57 3.05
C ASP A 7 1.91 -11.84 3.60
N ILE A 8 1.71 -11.93 4.93
CA ILE A 8 0.95 -13.03 5.55
C ILE A 8 -0.50 -13.03 5.08
N CYS A 9 -1.16 -11.87 5.08
CA CYS A 9 -2.55 -11.77 4.64
C CYS A 9 -2.69 -12.23 3.18
N ILE A 10 -1.81 -11.76 2.29
CA ILE A 10 -1.78 -12.19 0.89
C ILE A 10 -1.57 -13.70 0.79
N GLY A 11 -0.63 -14.26 1.56
CA GLY A 11 -0.40 -15.70 1.63
C GLY A 11 -1.64 -16.49 2.03
N ILE A 12 -2.41 -16.02 3.02
CA ILE A 12 -3.67 -16.64 3.44
C ILE A 12 -4.71 -16.61 2.32
N PHE A 13 -4.89 -15.47 1.64
CA PHE A 13 -5.84 -15.37 0.52
C PHE A 13 -5.46 -16.28 -0.65
N LEU A 14 -4.18 -16.35 -1.01
CA LEU A 14 -3.71 -17.24 -2.07
C LEU A 14 -3.82 -18.72 -1.67
N GLN A 15 -3.56 -19.05 -0.41
CA GLN A 15 -3.73 -20.40 0.09
C GLN A 15 -5.21 -20.81 0.08
N ALA A 16 -6.12 -19.90 0.44
CA ALA A 16 -7.56 -20.14 0.35
C ALA A 16 -8.01 -20.39 -1.10
N GLN A 17 -7.49 -19.62 -2.06
CA GLN A 17 -7.76 -19.84 -3.49
C GLN A 17 -7.35 -21.23 -3.96
N LYS A 18 -6.13 -21.66 -3.60
CA LYS A 18 -5.61 -22.99 -3.95
C LYS A 18 -6.44 -24.09 -3.31
N TRP A 19 -6.80 -23.92 -2.03
CA TRP A 19 -7.61 -24.89 -1.31
C TRP A 19 -9.01 -25.07 -1.93
N ILE A 20 -9.63 -23.97 -2.39
CA ILE A 20 -10.89 -24.01 -3.14
C ILE A 20 -10.72 -24.71 -4.50
N TYR A 21 -9.63 -24.42 -5.20
CA TYR A 21 -9.34 -25.02 -6.50
C TYR A 21 -9.07 -26.52 -6.42
N ASP A 22 -8.32 -26.95 -5.41
CA ASP A 22 -7.98 -28.37 -5.17
C ASP A 22 -9.20 -29.17 -4.66
N GLY A 23 -10.09 -28.54 -3.89
CA GLY A 23 -11.32 -29.18 -3.42
C GLY A 23 -12.37 -29.45 -4.51
N LEU A 24 -12.22 -28.84 -5.70
CA LEU A 24 -13.14 -28.94 -6.84
C LEU A 24 -12.56 -29.78 -7.99
N ASP A 25 -11.67 -30.75 -7.70
CA ASP A 25 -10.97 -31.56 -8.73
C ASP A 25 -11.89 -32.37 -9.64
N SER A 26 -13.08 -32.73 -9.14
CA SER A 26 -14.01 -33.66 -9.78
C SER A 26 -14.69 -33.11 -11.03
N ASN A 27 -14.78 -31.78 -11.18
CA ASN A 27 -15.48 -31.13 -12.28
C ASN A 27 -14.70 -29.93 -12.83
N VAL A 28 -14.11 -30.08 -14.01
CA VAL A 28 -13.30 -29.05 -14.69
C VAL A 28 -14.06 -27.73 -14.89
N PHE A 29 -15.37 -27.79 -15.14
CA PHE A 29 -16.20 -26.59 -15.32
C PHE A 29 -16.34 -25.77 -14.02
N LEU A 30 -16.57 -26.45 -12.90
CA LEU A 30 -16.65 -25.83 -11.57
C LEU A 30 -15.30 -25.26 -11.14
N GLN A 31 -14.22 -25.98 -11.45
CA GLN A 31 -12.86 -25.54 -11.19
C GLN A 31 -12.51 -24.26 -11.97
N TYR A 32 -12.89 -24.18 -13.25
CA TYR A 32 -12.71 -22.98 -14.07
C TYR A 32 -13.53 -21.79 -13.52
N LEU A 33 -14.80 -22.03 -13.16
CA LEU A 33 -15.64 -20.99 -12.56
C LEU A 33 -15.07 -20.48 -11.24
N ALA A 34 -14.63 -21.37 -10.35
CA ALA A 34 -14.01 -20.97 -9.08
C ALA A 34 -12.74 -20.15 -9.30
N TRP A 35 -11.90 -20.56 -10.25
CA TRP A 35 -10.66 -19.84 -10.58
C TRP A 35 -10.90 -18.43 -11.10
N VAL A 36 -11.94 -18.20 -11.92
CA VAL A 36 -12.25 -16.88 -12.50
C VAL A 36 -13.06 -16.02 -11.54
N THR A 37 -14.04 -16.59 -10.84
CA THR A 37 -14.92 -15.81 -9.96
C THR A 37 -14.21 -15.29 -8.71
N TYR A 38 -13.28 -16.05 -8.15
CA TYR A 38 -12.51 -15.66 -6.97
C TYR A 38 -11.75 -14.32 -7.13
N PRO A 39 -10.87 -14.15 -8.14
CA PRO A 39 -10.19 -12.88 -8.36
C PRO A 39 -11.15 -11.76 -8.71
N VAL A 40 -12.17 -12.00 -9.54
CA VAL A 40 -13.16 -10.98 -9.93
C VAL A 40 -13.86 -10.40 -8.69
N VAL A 41 -14.35 -11.25 -7.80
CA VAL A 41 -15.03 -10.80 -6.57
C VAL A 41 -14.08 -10.01 -5.66
N LEU A 42 -12.85 -10.48 -5.47
CA LEU A 42 -11.86 -9.79 -4.64
C LEU A 42 -11.47 -8.41 -5.19
N ILE A 43 -11.25 -8.31 -6.51
CA ILE A 43 -10.89 -7.05 -7.16
C ILE A 43 -12.06 -6.06 -7.11
N THR A 44 -13.27 -6.52 -7.43
CA THR A 44 -14.47 -5.67 -7.36
C THR A 44 -14.74 -5.19 -5.93
N PHE A 45 -14.55 -6.06 -4.93
CA PHE A 45 -14.64 -5.68 -3.53
C PHE A 45 -13.59 -4.64 -3.14
N SER A 46 -12.33 -4.85 -3.52
CA SER A 46 -11.22 -3.91 -3.30
C SER A 46 -11.49 -2.55 -3.92
N ALA A 47 -11.88 -2.53 -5.19
CA ALA A 47 -12.21 -1.31 -5.92
C ALA A 47 -13.43 -0.59 -5.30
N GLY A 48 -14.50 -1.32 -4.99
CA GLY A 48 -15.69 -0.76 -4.34
C GLY A 48 -15.37 -0.16 -2.98
N PHE A 49 -14.62 -0.88 -2.15
CA PHE A 49 -14.24 -0.42 -0.80
C PHE A 49 -13.37 0.83 -0.83
N THR A 50 -12.39 0.87 -1.73
CA THR A 50 -11.50 2.05 -1.89
C THR A 50 -12.27 3.27 -2.40
N GLN A 51 -13.17 3.09 -3.37
CA GLN A 51 -14.02 4.17 -3.90
C GLN A 51 -14.97 4.75 -2.83
N ILE A 52 -15.53 3.90 -1.97
CA ILE A 52 -16.48 4.33 -0.92
C ILE A 52 -15.76 5.08 0.21
N LEU A 53 -14.59 4.61 0.65
CA LEU A 53 -13.89 5.21 1.79
C LEU A 53 -13.06 6.44 1.42
N ALA A 54 -12.36 6.37 0.29
CA ALA A 54 -11.41 7.39 -0.12
C ALA A 54 -11.11 7.26 -1.62
N PRO A 55 -11.89 7.91 -2.51
CA PRO A 55 -11.63 7.89 -3.94
C PRO A 55 -10.26 8.48 -4.30
N GLN A 56 -9.69 9.31 -3.42
CA GLN A 56 -8.34 9.86 -3.55
C GLN A 56 -7.25 8.78 -3.35
N ALA A 57 -7.54 7.69 -2.62
CA ALA A 57 -6.56 6.62 -2.40
C ALA A 57 -6.34 5.71 -3.62
N VAL A 58 -7.09 5.93 -4.71
CA VAL A 58 -7.06 5.12 -5.93
C VAL A 58 -5.70 5.27 -6.62
N GLY A 59 -5.16 4.12 -7.05
CA GLY A 59 -3.88 4.06 -7.75
C GLY A 59 -2.66 4.16 -6.83
N SER A 60 -1.52 4.49 -7.43
CA SER A 60 -0.21 4.38 -6.80
C SER A 60 0.01 5.36 -5.64
N GLY A 61 -0.47 6.61 -5.75
CA GLY A 61 -0.26 7.70 -4.76
C GLY A 61 1.09 8.39 -4.85
N ILE A 62 1.94 7.91 -5.75
CA ILE A 62 3.18 8.52 -6.21
C ILE A 62 3.05 9.97 -6.71
N PRO A 63 2.12 10.31 -7.64
CA PRO A 63 2.02 11.68 -8.15
C PRO A 63 1.64 12.67 -7.04
N GLU A 64 0.89 12.20 -6.06
CA GLU A 64 0.45 12.98 -4.90
C GLU A 64 1.57 13.15 -3.87
N MET A 65 2.44 12.15 -3.71
CA MET A 65 3.64 12.31 -2.91
C MET A 65 4.58 13.38 -3.52
N LYS A 66 4.68 13.39 -4.84
CA LYS A 66 5.49 14.35 -5.61
C LYS A 66 4.99 15.78 -5.46
N THR A 67 3.68 16.00 -5.35
CA THR A 67 3.11 17.32 -5.08
C THR A 67 3.30 17.75 -3.63
N ILE A 68 3.18 16.83 -2.67
CA ILE A 68 3.46 17.10 -1.24
C ILE A 68 4.92 17.50 -1.02
N LEU A 69 5.87 16.79 -1.64
CA LEU A 69 7.30 17.13 -1.54
C LEU A 69 7.66 18.48 -2.18
N ARG A 70 6.81 19.01 -3.08
CA ARG A 70 6.94 20.36 -3.66
C ARG A 70 6.33 21.46 -2.77
N GLY A 71 5.80 21.11 -1.59
CA GLY A 71 5.21 22.06 -0.64
C GLY A 71 3.69 22.21 -0.76
N VAL A 72 3.01 21.41 -1.60
CA VAL A 72 1.54 21.46 -1.71
C VAL A 72 0.94 20.40 -0.79
N VAL A 73 0.50 20.81 0.39
CA VAL A 73 -0.09 19.89 1.38
C VAL A 73 -1.55 19.59 1.06
N LEU A 74 -1.83 18.40 0.53
CA LEU A 74 -3.20 17.89 0.38
C LEU A 74 -3.69 17.26 1.69
N LYS A 75 -4.42 18.05 2.49
CA LYS A 75 -4.96 17.61 3.80
C LYS A 75 -5.89 16.40 3.71
N GLU A 76 -6.61 16.25 2.59
CA GLU A 76 -7.57 15.16 2.38
C GLU A 76 -6.88 13.82 2.06
N TYR A 77 -5.66 13.86 1.51
CA TYR A 77 -4.89 12.69 1.09
C TYR A 77 -4.27 11.93 2.28
N LEU A 78 -3.90 12.66 3.33
CA LEU A 78 -3.17 12.20 4.51
C LEU A 78 -4.10 11.83 5.69
N THR A 79 -5.20 11.15 5.40
CA THR A 79 -6.20 10.75 6.40
C THR A 79 -6.01 9.28 6.80
N PHE A 80 -6.19 8.92 8.08
CA PHE A 80 -6.14 7.52 8.53
C PHE A 80 -7.06 6.58 7.73
N LYS A 81 -8.19 7.11 7.22
CA LYS A 81 -9.10 6.39 6.32
C LYS A 81 -8.45 5.95 5.02
N THR A 82 -7.62 6.81 4.39
CA THR A 82 -6.94 6.48 3.12
C THR A 82 -5.88 5.40 3.36
N PHE A 83 -5.18 5.45 4.49
CA PHE A 83 -4.24 4.40 4.92
C PHE A 83 -4.93 3.04 5.03
N VAL A 84 -6.03 2.93 5.80
CA VAL A 84 -6.75 1.67 5.99
C VAL A 84 -7.33 1.16 4.68
N ALA A 85 -7.96 2.04 3.88
CA ALA A 85 -8.51 1.68 2.58
C ALA A 85 -7.43 1.14 1.64
N LYS A 86 -6.24 1.74 1.63
CA LYS A 86 -5.14 1.36 0.74
C LYS A 86 -4.49 0.03 1.14
N VAL A 87 -4.30 -0.21 2.45
CA VAL A 87 -3.76 -1.49 2.95
C VAL A 87 -4.72 -2.64 2.62
N ILE A 88 -6.01 -2.50 2.92
CA ILE A 88 -7.01 -3.53 2.65
C ILE A 88 -7.15 -3.76 1.13
N GLY A 89 -7.23 -2.68 0.35
CA GLY A 89 -7.35 -2.76 -1.10
C GLY A 89 -6.16 -3.47 -1.74
N LEU A 90 -4.94 -3.20 -1.24
CA LEU A 90 -3.71 -3.85 -1.69
C LEU A 90 -3.69 -5.35 -1.34
N ILE A 91 -4.06 -5.72 -0.12
CA ILE A 91 -4.14 -7.12 0.32
C ILE A 91 -5.13 -7.90 -0.56
N CYS A 92 -6.33 -7.35 -0.82
CA CYS A 92 -7.32 -7.99 -1.67
C CYS A 92 -6.87 -8.07 -3.14
N ALA A 93 -6.20 -7.04 -3.66
CA ALA A 93 -5.71 -7.01 -5.03
C ALA A 93 -4.59 -8.05 -5.25
N LEU A 94 -3.61 -8.13 -4.35
CA LEU A 94 -2.51 -9.11 -4.43
C LEU A 94 -2.97 -10.52 -4.05
N GLY A 95 -3.88 -10.63 -3.09
CA GLY A 95 -4.51 -11.89 -2.68
C GLY A 95 -5.40 -12.52 -3.76
N SER A 96 -5.78 -11.77 -4.80
CA SER A 96 -6.47 -12.29 -5.98
C SER A 96 -5.54 -13.06 -6.94
N GLY A 97 -4.23 -12.98 -6.74
CA GLY A 97 -3.23 -13.62 -7.61
C GLY A 97 -2.93 -12.85 -8.91
N MET A 98 -3.43 -11.61 -9.05
CA MET A 98 -3.05 -10.76 -10.18
C MET A 98 -1.56 -10.37 -10.11
N PRO A 99 -0.88 -10.25 -11.26
CA PRO A 99 0.51 -9.80 -11.34
C PRO A 99 0.61 -8.28 -11.15
N LEU A 100 0.25 -7.80 -9.96
CA LEU A 100 0.36 -6.40 -9.57
C LEU A 100 1.59 -6.19 -8.69
N GLY A 101 2.28 -5.06 -8.89
CA GLY A 101 3.43 -4.69 -8.06
C GLY A 101 2.98 -4.06 -6.73
N LYS A 102 3.54 -4.52 -5.61
CA LYS A 102 3.32 -3.93 -4.27
C LYS A 102 4.21 -2.72 -3.98
N GLU A 103 5.26 -2.52 -4.76
CA GLU A 103 6.32 -1.54 -4.52
C GLU A 103 5.79 -0.12 -4.33
N SER A 104 5.07 0.38 -5.33
CA SER A 104 4.58 1.76 -5.36
C SER A 104 3.50 2.08 -4.32
N PRO A 105 2.45 1.26 -4.10
CA PRO A 105 1.49 1.53 -3.03
C PRO A 105 2.11 1.40 -1.64
N PHE A 106 3.15 0.58 -1.45
CA PHE A 106 3.79 0.40 -0.15
C PHE A 106 4.62 1.61 0.28
N VAL A 107 5.31 2.27 -0.66
CA VAL A 107 5.98 3.57 -0.43
C VAL A 107 4.97 4.62 0.04
N HIS A 108 3.80 4.64 -0.57
CA HIS A 108 2.73 5.54 -0.17
C HIS A 108 2.14 5.21 1.22
N ILE A 109 2.00 3.92 1.54
CA ILE A 109 1.56 3.48 2.87
C ILE A 109 2.58 3.86 3.95
N ALA A 110 3.88 3.74 3.66
CA ALA A 110 4.96 4.10 4.59
C ALA A 110 4.98 5.60 4.92
N SER A 111 4.81 6.45 3.90
CA SER A 111 4.72 7.91 4.07
C SER A 111 3.45 8.35 4.79
N LEU A 112 2.30 7.71 4.53
CA LEU A 112 1.06 7.89 5.31
C LEU A 112 1.27 7.55 6.79
N CYS A 113 1.95 6.43 7.09
CA CYS A 113 2.32 6.06 8.46
C CYS A 113 3.18 7.12 9.14
N ALA A 114 4.19 7.64 8.44
CA ALA A 114 5.08 8.66 8.99
C ALA A 114 4.31 9.94 9.34
N VAL A 115 3.46 10.42 8.43
CA VAL A 115 2.62 11.62 8.69
C VAL A 115 1.66 11.39 9.86
N GLN A 116 1.02 10.22 9.94
CA GLN A 116 0.12 9.91 11.05
C GLN A 116 0.86 9.85 12.39
N LEU A 117 2.10 9.34 12.40
CA LEU A 117 2.96 9.32 13.58
C LEU A 117 3.42 10.73 13.99
N SER A 118 3.72 11.61 13.02
CA SER A 118 4.02 13.02 13.31
C SER A 118 2.83 13.75 13.91
N LYS A 119 1.63 13.54 13.36
CA LYS A 119 0.39 14.11 13.93
C LYS A 119 0.17 13.62 15.37
N PHE A 120 0.39 12.33 15.63
CA PHE A 120 0.28 11.77 16.97
C PHE A 120 1.31 12.38 17.92
N THR A 121 2.57 12.49 17.49
CA THR A 121 3.64 13.10 18.30
C THR A 121 3.38 14.59 18.58
N SER A 122 2.89 15.35 17.60
CA SER A 122 2.52 16.78 17.74
C SER A 122 1.39 16.98 18.77
N LEU A 123 0.43 16.03 18.85
CA LEU A 123 -0.63 16.05 19.88
C LEU A 123 -0.11 15.84 21.31
N PHE A 124 0.98 15.09 21.50
CA PHE A 124 1.55 14.78 22.82
C PHE A 124 2.70 15.72 23.23
N GLY A 125 3.43 16.29 22.27
CA GLY A 125 4.57 17.17 22.51
C GLY A 125 4.44 18.41 21.64
N GLY A 126 3.42 19.22 21.93
CA GLY A 126 3.16 20.47 21.22
C GLY A 126 4.44 21.31 21.14
N ILE A 127 4.68 21.90 19.96
CA ILE A 127 5.88 22.66 19.54
C ILE A 127 6.89 21.79 18.78
N TYR A 128 6.60 21.38 17.52
CA TYR A 128 7.58 21.30 16.42
C TYR A 128 6.93 20.84 15.09
N GLU A 129 6.23 21.73 14.38
CA GLU A 129 5.83 21.48 12.97
C GLU A 129 6.58 22.43 12.06
N ASN A 130 7.83 22.08 11.73
CA ASN A 130 8.55 22.71 10.63
C ASN A 130 8.29 21.92 9.35
N GLU A 131 7.87 22.60 8.29
CA GLU A 131 7.59 22.00 6.98
C GLU A 131 8.80 21.25 6.42
N SER A 132 10.03 21.77 6.62
CA SER A 132 11.26 21.11 6.18
C SER A 132 11.46 19.73 6.81
N ARG A 133 11.13 19.56 8.10
CA ARG A 133 11.25 18.27 8.80
C ARG A 133 10.20 17.26 8.35
N ASN A 134 9.01 17.72 7.97
CA ASN A 134 8.00 16.83 7.40
C ASN A 134 8.47 16.27 6.05
N THR A 135 9.08 17.10 5.20
CA THR A 135 9.66 16.66 3.92
C THR A 135 10.81 15.66 4.13
N GLU A 136 11.74 15.93 5.05
CA GLU A 136 12.82 15.00 5.40
C GLU A 136 12.27 13.65 5.90
N MET A 137 11.25 13.68 6.75
CA MET A 137 10.62 12.47 7.27
C MET A 137 9.89 11.69 6.18
N LEU A 138 9.25 12.36 5.22
CA LEU A 138 8.61 11.71 4.06
C LEU A 138 9.64 11.00 3.18
N VAL A 139 10.79 11.63 2.91
CA VAL A 139 11.89 11.01 2.14
C VAL A 139 12.42 9.78 2.88
N ALA A 140 12.65 9.89 4.19
CA ALA A 140 13.06 8.75 5.00
C ALA A 140 12.01 7.63 5.00
N ALA A 141 10.72 7.97 5.08
CA ALA A 141 9.63 7.00 5.03
C ALA A 141 9.56 6.27 3.68
N CYS A 142 9.78 6.97 2.57
CA CYS A 142 9.86 6.36 1.25
C CYS A 142 11.02 5.37 1.14
N ALA A 143 12.21 5.75 1.64
CA ALA A 143 13.38 4.87 1.68
C ALA A 143 13.11 3.59 2.50
N VAL A 144 12.52 3.75 3.68
CA VAL A 144 12.13 2.61 4.54
C VAL A 144 11.07 1.74 3.87
N GLY A 145 10.09 2.33 3.18
CA GLY A 145 9.06 1.62 2.43
C GLY A 145 9.66 0.71 1.35
N LEU A 146 10.57 1.23 0.53
CA LEU A 146 11.29 0.45 -0.49
C LEU A 146 12.15 -0.65 0.13
N ALA A 147 12.94 -0.32 1.15
CA ALA A 147 13.78 -1.30 1.85
C ALA A 147 12.95 -2.47 2.43
N CYS A 148 11.78 -2.16 2.98
CA CYS A 148 10.85 -3.16 3.49
C CYS A 148 10.26 -4.04 2.39
N CYS A 149 9.93 -3.47 1.22
CA CYS A 149 9.38 -4.26 0.12
C CYS A 149 10.38 -5.25 -0.48
N PHE A 150 11.64 -4.84 -0.64
CA PHE A 150 12.68 -5.67 -1.21
C PHE A 150 13.34 -6.61 -0.19
N ALA A 151 12.99 -6.49 1.09
CA ALA A 151 13.63 -7.23 2.20
C ALA A 151 15.17 -7.15 2.16
N SER A 152 15.70 -6.05 1.62
CA SER A 152 17.13 -5.85 1.40
C SER A 152 17.55 -4.53 2.02
N PRO A 153 18.59 -4.51 2.89
CA PRO A 153 19.13 -3.27 3.43
C PRO A 153 19.71 -2.36 2.34
N VAL A 154 20.09 -2.93 1.19
CA VAL A 154 20.59 -2.21 0.00
C VAL A 154 19.47 -1.43 -0.71
N GLY A 155 18.19 -1.77 -0.48
CA GLY A 155 17.06 -1.00 -1.01
C GLY A 155 17.04 0.45 -0.53
N GLY A 156 17.67 0.75 0.60
CA GLY A 156 17.88 2.12 1.08
C GLY A 156 18.86 2.93 0.22
N GLU A 157 19.81 2.28 -0.45
CA GLU A 157 20.77 2.92 -1.35
C GLU A 157 20.10 3.36 -2.66
N PHE A 158 19.11 2.61 -3.15
CA PHE A 158 18.27 3.00 -4.29
C PHE A 158 17.50 4.30 -4.00
N ALA A 159 17.07 4.52 -2.75
CA ALA A 159 16.43 5.78 -2.35
C ALA A 159 17.41 6.96 -2.22
N GLY A 160 18.71 6.68 -2.02
CA GLY A 160 19.76 7.69 -1.89
C GLY A 160 20.47 8.06 -3.20
N GLN A 161 20.56 7.14 -4.16
CA GLN A 161 21.23 7.36 -5.46
C GLN A 161 20.27 7.66 -6.60
N ILE A 162 19.02 7.21 -6.49
CA ILE A 162 18.02 7.45 -7.52
C ILE A 162 17.06 8.39 -6.86
N ASN A 163 16.97 9.60 -7.41
CA ASN A 163 15.90 10.53 -7.11
C ASN A 163 14.65 9.71 -6.80
N CYS A 164 14.14 9.76 -5.57
CA CYS A 164 12.88 9.10 -5.21
C CYS A 164 11.72 9.50 -6.16
N PHE A 165 11.96 10.55 -6.97
CA PHE A 165 11.23 11.11 -8.09
C PHE A 165 11.29 10.38 -9.46
N ASP A 166 12.26 9.49 -9.73
CA ASP A 166 12.36 8.78 -11.04
C ASP A 166 11.61 7.44 -11.03
N TYR A 167 11.45 6.81 -9.86
CA TYR A 167 10.46 5.73 -9.66
C TYR A 167 9.08 6.26 -9.23
N CYS A 168 8.93 7.59 -9.11
CA CYS A 168 7.68 8.32 -8.83
C CYS A 168 7.16 9.15 -10.02
#